data_AF-A0AAD4H2I2-F1
#
_entry.id   AF-A0AAD4H2I2-F1
#
_cell.length_a   1.000
_cell.length_b   1.000
_cell.length_c   1.000
_cell.angle_alpha   90.00
_cell.angle_beta   90.00
_cell.angle_gamma   90.00
#
_symmetry.space_group_name_H-M   'P 1'
#
loop_
_entity.id
_entity.type
_entity.pdbx_description
1 polymer ?
#
loop_
_entity_poly.entity_id
_entity_poly.type
_entity_poly.pdbx_seq_one_letter_code
_entity_poly.pdbx_strand_id
1 'polypeptide(L)'
;LGGSAETVIVIFDLSNFGLDNMDWGFVRLFVQCFESYYPETLGVCVVHRAPFVFWGLWKLIQPLLDPVGLDDWKYEYVPGTPGENAPMKDLAAKEEKIAERHALETKFDAATREWIKNINGKNSSERDEVAKQLREQYTRLTPYVRAKNLYQRLGVAHDGEVTWTYNVKA
;
A
#
# COMPACT_ATOMS: atom_id res chain seq x y z
N LEU A 1 18.76 6.13 -14.09
CA LEU A 1 18.32 4.84 -13.52
C LEU A 1 18.22 5.05 -12.02
N GLY A 2 17.01 5.20 -11.48
CA GLY A 2 16.79 5.48 -10.06
C GLY A 2 15.33 5.21 -9.72
N GLY A 3 14.96 3.94 -9.62
CA GLY A 3 13.62 3.55 -9.21
C GLY A 3 13.39 3.92 -7.75
N SER A 4 12.25 4.54 -7.47
CA SER A 4 11.71 4.72 -6.12
C SER A 4 11.74 3.36 -5.40
N ALA A 5 12.50 3.24 -4.32
CA ALA A 5 12.57 2.02 -3.54
C ALA A 5 11.19 1.79 -2.88
N GLU A 6 10.59 0.62 -3.10
CA GLU A 6 9.34 0.24 -2.45
C GLU A 6 9.56 0.17 -0.93
N THR A 7 8.75 0.88 -0.16
CA THR A 7 8.83 0.85 1.32
C THR A 7 7.74 -0.03 1.90
N VAL A 8 8.04 -0.72 3.00
CA VAL A 8 7.09 -1.54 3.75
C VAL A 8 6.64 -0.84 5.04
N ILE A 9 5.38 -1.09 5.43
CA ILE A 9 4.84 -0.72 6.73
C ILE A 9 4.77 -1.99 7.59
N VAL A 10 5.39 -1.96 8.75
CA VAL A 10 5.38 -3.05 9.72
C VAL A 10 4.50 -2.64 10.90
N ILE A 11 3.56 -3.50 11.29
CA ILE A 11 2.69 -3.27 12.45
C ILE A 11 2.95 -4.40 13.45
N PHE A 12 3.42 -4.04 14.64
CA PHE A 12 3.55 -4.92 15.79
C PHE A 12 2.36 -4.72 16.72
N ASP A 13 1.50 -5.73 16.85
CA ASP A 13 0.51 -5.77 17.93
C ASP A 13 1.11 -6.49 19.14
N LEU A 14 1.34 -5.74 20.21
CA LEU A 14 1.97 -6.23 21.44
C LEU A 14 0.95 -6.61 22.53
N SER A 15 -0.26 -7.00 22.13
CA SER A 15 -1.23 -7.54 23.08
C SER A 15 -0.72 -8.79 23.78
N ASN A 16 -0.82 -8.80 25.11
CA ASN A 16 -0.29 -9.87 25.96
C ASN A 16 1.22 -10.08 25.82
N PHE A 17 1.94 -9.07 25.33
CA PHE A 17 3.40 -9.11 25.25
C PHE A 17 4.02 -9.04 26.65
N GLY A 18 5.09 -9.81 26.85
CA GLY A 18 5.83 -9.94 28.10
C GLY A 18 7.25 -10.44 27.86
N LEU A 19 8.02 -10.65 28.92
CA LEU A 19 9.40 -11.16 28.78
C LEU A 19 9.42 -12.62 28.31
N ASP A 20 8.44 -13.42 28.73
CA ASP A 20 8.37 -14.86 28.43
C ASP A 20 8.13 -15.17 26.95
N ASN A 21 7.57 -14.21 26.21
CA ASN A 21 7.30 -14.33 24.77
C ASN A 21 8.14 -13.39 23.91
N MET A 22 9.23 -12.84 24.47
CA MET A 22 10.21 -12.09 23.70
C MET A 22 11.12 -13.01 22.87
N ASP A 23 11.04 -12.91 21.55
CA ASP A 23 11.95 -13.59 20.64
C ASP A 23 13.12 -12.69 20.22
N TRP A 24 14.24 -12.83 20.95
CA TRP A 24 15.49 -12.12 20.63
C TRP A 24 16.12 -12.52 19.30
N GLY A 25 15.87 -13.75 18.83
CA GLY A 25 16.35 -14.21 17.53
C GLY A 25 15.66 -13.45 16.40
N PHE A 26 14.34 -13.31 16.50
CA PHE A 26 13.55 -12.52 15.57
C PHE A 26 13.95 -11.03 15.58
N VAL A 27 14.14 -10.40 16.74
CA VAL A 27 14.56 -8.99 16.83
C VAL A 27 15.88 -8.75 16.10
N ARG A 28 16.88 -9.64 16.27
CA ARG A 28 18.16 -9.53 15.56
C ARG A 28 18.01 -9.70 14.06
N LEU A 29 17.23 -10.69 13.62
CA LEU A 29 16.94 -10.89 12.21
C LEU A 29 16.24 -9.67 11.61
N PHE A 30 15.26 -9.11 12.32
CA PHE A 30 14.50 -7.93 11.89
C PHE A 30 15.41 -6.72 11.70
N VAL A 31 16.28 -6.42 12.69
CA VAL A 31 17.29 -5.36 12.59
C VAL A 31 18.21 -5.60 11.39
N GLN A 32 18.78 -6.81 11.28
CA GLN A 32 19.71 -7.16 10.21
C GLN A 32 19.08 -7.06 8.81
N CYS A 33 17.79 -7.41 8.67
CA CYS A 33 17.04 -7.25 7.43
C CYS A 33 17.04 -5.80 6.95
N PHE A 34 16.71 -4.85 7.82
CA PHE A 34 16.61 -3.44 7.41
C PHE A 34 17.93 -2.68 7.43
N GLU A 35 18.93 -3.15 8.18
CA GLU A 35 20.27 -2.55 8.13
C GLU A 35 21.12 -3.07 6.97
N SER A 36 21.11 -4.39 6.72
CA SER A 36 22.10 -5.04 5.84
C SER A 36 21.54 -5.51 4.49
N TYR A 37 20.27 -5.93 4.44
CA TYR A 37 19.69 -6.57 3.24
C TYR A 37 18.72 -5.67 2.48
N TYR A 38 17.96 -4.85 3.19
CA TYR A 38 16.92 -3.96 2.65
C TYR A 38 17.03 -2.57 3.28
N PRO A 39 18.19 -1.88 3.11
CA PRO A 39 18.35 -0.52 3.61
C PRO A 39 17.28 0.39 2.99
N GLU A 40 16.79 1.35 3.78
CA GLU A 40 15.79 2.35 3.36
C GLU A 40 14.42 1.76 2.92
N THR A 41 14.19 0.47 3.15
CA THR A 41 12.93 -0.21 2.81
C THR A 41 11.90 -0.12 3.93
N LEU A 42 12.30 0.09 5.19
CA LEU A 42 11.36 0.27 6.30
C LEU A 42 10.80 1.69 6.27
N GLY A 43 9.55 1.86 5.83
CA GLY A 43 8.91 3.17 5.77
C GLY A 43 8.34 3.61 7.12
N VAL A 44 7.49 2.76 7.72
CA VAL A 44 6.87 3.03 9.02
C VAL A 44 6.82 1.75 9.85
N CYS A 45 7.22 1.83 11.11
CA CYS A 45 7.04 0.78 12.10
C CYS A 45 6.02 1.24 13.16
N VAL A 46 4.85 0.61 13.21
CA VAL A 46 3.78 0.93 14.14
C VAL A 46 3.80 -0.09 15.27
N VAL A 47 3.96 0.37 16.52
CA VAL A 47 3.82 -0.48 17.70
C VAL A 47 2.47 -0.19 18.36
N HIS A 48 1.55 -1.15 18.29
CA HIS A 48 0.20 -1.06 18.80
C HIS A 48 0.07 -1.84 20.12
N ARG A 49 -0.65 -1.27 21.11
CA ARG A 49 -0.92 -1.88 22.44
C ARG A 49 0.35 -2.32 23.20
N ALA A 50 1.42 -1.53 23.12
CA ALA A 50 2.65 -1.78 23.87
C ALA A 50 2.40 -1.78 25.39
N PRO A 51 2.71 -2.88 26.11
CA PRO A 51 2.66 -2.90 27.57
C PRO A 51 3.83 -2.10 28.16
N PHE A 52 3.73 -1.71 29.44
CA PHE A 52 4.76 -0.89 30.10
C PHE A 52 6.18 -1.47 30.00
N VAL A 53 6.33 -2.81 30.06
CA VAL A 53 7.61 -3.52 29.93
C VAL A 53 8.32 -3.26 28.59
N PHE A 54 7.58 -2.93 27.53
CA PHE A 54 8.13 -2.61 26.22
C PHE A 54 9.12 -1.45 26.30
N TRP A 55 8.87 -0.42 27.11
CA TRP A 55 9.77 0.73 27.20
C TRP A 55 11.14 0.41 27.79
N GLY A 56 11.21 -0.61 28.66
CA GLY A 56 12.49 -1.12 29.16
C GLY A 56 13.28 -1.85 28.06
N LEU A 57 12.59 -2.69 27.29
CA LEU A 57 13.17 -3.43 26.16
C LEU A 57 13.54 -2.51 25.00
N TRP A 58 12.74 -1.49 24.72
CA TRP A 58 12.99 -0.50 23.68
C TRP A 58 14.33 0.20 23.87
N LYS A 59 14.72 0.51 25.12
CA LYS A 59 16.04 1.08 25.41
C LYS A 59 17.21 0.14 25.07
N LEU A 60 16.98 -1.16 24.98
CA LEU A 60 17.97 -2.15 24.54
C LEU A 60 17.99 -2.30 23.01
N ILE A 61 16.84 -2.12 22.36
CA ILE A 61 16.67 -2.31 20.91
C ILE A 61 17.03 -1.04 20.13
N GLN A 62 16.67 0.15 20.64
CA GLN A 62 16.87 1.43 19.97
C GLN A 62 18.32 1.66 19.50
N PRO A 63 19.38 1.38 20.28
CA PRO A 63 20.75 1.55 19.80
C PRO A 63 21.13 0.65 18.62
N LEU A 64 20.41 -0.47 18.45
CA LEU A 64 20.56 -1.38 17.30
C LEU A 64 19.79 -0.91 16.07
N LEU A 65 19.02 0.18 16.17
CA LEU A 65 18.25 0.77 15.07
C LEU A 65 18.76 2.16 14.66
N ASP A 66 19.58 2.80 15.51
CA ASP A 66 20.09 4.16 15.34
C ASP A 66 21.08 4.43 14.18
N PRO A 67 21.62 3.47 13.39
CA PRO A 67 22.34 3.84 12.17
C PRO A 67 21.41 4.13 10.98
N VAL A 68 20.12 3.76 11.06
CA VAL A 68 19.12 4.08 10.04
C VAL A 68 18.52 5.42 10.44
N GLY A 69 18.90 6.52 9.78
CA GLY A 69 18.45 7.88 10.10
C GLY A 69 16.93 7.98 10.16
N LEU A 70 16.35 7.77 11.35
CA LEU A 70 14.93 7.93 11.60
C LEU A 70 14.62 9.42 11.51
N ASP A 71 13.92 9.81 10.45
CA ASP A 71 13.39 11.17 10.39
C ASP A 71 12.43 11.41 11.55
N ASP A 72 12.49 12.60 12.16
CA ASP A 72 11.58 13.07 13.24
C ASP A 72 10.13 13.26 12.75
N TRP A 73 9.72 12.54 11.71
CA TRP A 73 8.42 12.63 11.10
C TRP A 73 7.33 12.23 12.10
N LYS A 74 6.42 13.17 12.34
CA LYS A 74 5.23 12.94 13.16
C LYS A 74 4.05 12.73 12.23
N TYR A 75 3.35 11.62 12.41
CA TYR A 75 2.08 11.40 11.73
C TYR A 75 1.04 12.39 12.22
N GLU A 76 0.54 13.22 11.30
CA GLU A 76 -0.65 14.04 11.52
C GLU A 76 -1.79 13.50 10.67
N TYR A 77 -2.91 13.18 11.33
CA TYR A 77 -4.11 12.74 10.62
C TYR A 77 -4.67 13.90 9.79
N VAL A 78 -4.77 13.71 8.48
CA VAL A 78 -5.44 14.64 7.57
C VAL A 78 -6.94 14.28 7.51
N PRO A 79 -7.83 15.07 8.15
CA PRO A 79 -9.26 14.79 8.13
C PRO A 79 -9.82 14.92 6.72
N GLY A 80 -10.93 14.21 6.47
CA GLY A 80 -11.67 14.37 5.22
C GLY A 80 -12.30 15.75 5.14
N THR A 81 -12.34 16.32 3.93
CA THR A 81 -13.00 17.61 3.71
C THR A 81 -14.49 17.42 3.43
N PRO A 82 -15.37 18.34 3.88
CA PRO A 82 -16.78 18.28 3.53
C PRO A 82 -16.98 18.21 2.02
N GLY A 83 -17.73 17.21 1.56
CA GLY A 83 -18.01 17.00 0.13
C GLY A 83 -16.94 16.25 -0.65
N GLU A 84 -15.83 15.80 -0.04
CA GLU A 84 -14.76 15.07 -0.77
C GLU A 84 -15.28 13.81 -1.50
N ASN A 85 -16.32 13.19 -0.96
CA ASN A 85 -16.94 11.96 -1.46
C ASN A 85 -18.29 12.24 -2.13
N ALA A 86 -18.54 13.49 -2.56
CA ALA A 86 -19.79 13.87 -3.23
C ALA A 86 -20.14 12.98 -4.44
N PRO A 87 -19.19 12.53 -5.30
CA PRO A 87 -19.51 11.66 -6.42
C PRO A 87 -20.16 10.33 -6.01
N MET A 88 -19.93 9.84 -4.80
CA MET A 88 -20.56 8.60 -4.31
C MET A 88 -22.08 8.72 -4.15
N LYS A 89 -22.63 9.94 -4.12
CA LYS A 89 -24.07 10.20 -4.07
C LYS A 89 -24.72 10.15 -5.45
N ASP A 90 -23.94 10.22 -6.53
CA ASP A 90 -24.43 10.10 -7.90
C ASP A 90 -24.58 8.62 -8.27
N LEU A 91 -25.74 8.07 -7.90
CA LEU A 91 -26.05 6.66 -8.13
C LEU A 91 -26.19 6.33 -9.63
N ALA A 92 -26.71 7.27 -10.43
CA ALA A 92 -26.88 7.06 -11.86
C ALA A 92 -25.52 6.94 -12.57
N ALA A 93 -24.59 7.87 -12.32
CA ALA A 93 -23.25 7.80 -12.90
C ALA A 93 -22.47 6.58 -12.37
N LYS A 94 -22.69 6.19 -11.12
CA LYS A 94 -22.11 4.96 -10.55
C LYS A 94 -22.60 3.71 -11.28
N GLU A 95 -23.90 3.58 -11.49
CA GLU A 95 -24.52 2.45 -12.19
C GLU A 95 -24.04 2.36 -13.65
N GLU A 96 -23.97 3.48 -14.35
CA GLU A 96 -23.43 3.56 -15.72
C GLU A 96 -21.99 2.99 -15.79
N LYS A 97 -21.12 3.41 -14.86
CA LYS A 97 -19.72 2.95 -14.83
C LYS A 97 -19.60 1.49 -14.41
N ILE A 98 -20.45 1.02 -13.51
CA ILE A 98 -20.51 -0.40 -13.14
C ILE A 98 -20.95 -1.24 -14.35
N ALA A 99 -21.93 -0.78 -15.12
CA ALA A 99 -22.38 -1.47 -16.34
C ALA A 99 -21.27 -1.52 -17.40
N GLU A 100 -20.56 -0.40 -17.64
CA GLU A 100 -19.38 -0.36 -18.51
C GLU A 100 -18.32 -1.37 -18.07
N ARG A 101 -18.06 -1.44 -16.75
CA ARG A 101 -17.11 -2.40 -16.20
C ARG A 101 -17.53 -3.85 -16.44
N HIS A 102 -18.78 -4.20 -16.18
CA HIS A 102 -19.28 -5.56 -16.39
C HIS A 102 -19.21 -5.99 -17.86
N ALA A 103 -19.42 -5.07 -18.79
CA ALA A 103 -19.22 -5.34 -20.21
C ALA A 103 -17.75 -5.65 -20.52
N LEU A 104 -16.79 -4.93 -19.92
CA LEU A 104 -15.37 -5.23 -20.06
C LEU A 104 -14.97 -6.55 -19.38
N GLU A 105 -15.51 -6.85 -18.20
CA GLU A 105 -15.29 -8.12 -17.49
C GLU A 105 -15.77 -9.31 -18.32
N THR A 106 -16.94 -9.18 -18.97
CA THR A 106 -17.47 -10.20 -19.89
C THR A 106 -16.55 -10.43 -21.09
N LYS A 107 -16.03 -9.34 -21.69
CA LYS A 107 -15.06 -9.43 -22.80
C LYS A 107 -13.76 -10.09 -22.34
N PHE A 108 -13.27 -9.73 -21.15
CA PHE A 108 -12.04 -10.30 -20.60
C PHE A 108 -12.18 -11.79 -20.30
N ASP A 109 -13.33 -12.21 -19.75
CA ASP A 109 -13.63 -13.63 -19.52
C ASP A 109 -13.67 -14.41 -20.84
N ALA A 110 -14.36 -13.90 -21.86
CA ALA A 110 -14.40 -14.52 -23.18
C ALA A 110 -13.00 -14.66 -23.80
N ALA A 111 -12.22 -13.58 -23.83
CA ALA A 111 -10.84 -13.60 -24.34
C ALA A 111 -9.94 -14.56 -23.53
N THR A 112 -10.13 -14.65 -22.22
CA THR A 112 -9.40 -15.57 -21.35
C THR A 112 -9.76 -17.02 -21.64
N ARG A 113 -11.04 -17.35 -21.80
CA ARG A 113 -11.48 -18.71 -22.17
C ARG A 113 -10.88 -19.15 -23.49
N GLU A 114 -10.80 -18.26 -24.47
CA GLU A 114 -10.26 -18.60 -25.78
C GLU A 114 -8.73 -18.73 -25.78
N TRP A 115 -8.05 -17.90 -24.99
CA TRP A 115 -6.63 -18.04 -24.73
C TRP A 115 -6.32 -19.38 -24.04
N ILE A 116 -7.11 -19.80 -23.05
CA ILE A 116 -6.91 -21.06 -22.32
C ILE A 116 -6.91 -22.29 -23.25
N LYS A 117 -7.72 -22.26 -24.32
CA LYS A 117 -7.75 -23.35 -25.32
C LYS A 117 -6.44 -23.49 -26.10
N ASN A 118 -5.61 -22.44 -26.16
CA ASN A 118 -4.42 -22.38 -27.02
C ASN A 118 -3.18 -21.88 -26.24
N ILE A 119 -3.04 -22.26 -24.96
CA ILE A 119 -1.90 -21.82 -24.14
C ILE A 119 -0.58 -22.31 -24.74
N ASN A 120 0.30 -21.36 -25.05
CA ASN A 120 1.61 -21.61 -25.66
C ASN A 120 2.75 -20.84 -24.95
N GLY A 121 2.52 -20.41 -23.72
CA GLY A 121 3.47 -19.60 -22.95
C GLY A 121 3.48 -18.11 -23.28
N LYS A 122 2.65 -17.64 -24.23
CA LYS A 122 2.43 -16.21 -24.50
C LYS A 122 1.01 -15.80 -24.09
N ASN A 123 0.83 -14.56 -23.64
CA ASN A 123 -0.50 -14.02 -23.35
C ASN A 123 -1.24 -13.64 -24.64
N SER A 124 -2.56 -13.49 -24.57
CA SER A 124 -3.38 -12.98 -25.68
C SER A 124 -3.32 -11.45 -25.74
N SER A 125 -3.02 -10.88 -26.90
CA SER A 125 -3.01 -9.42 -27.11
C SER A 125 -4.37 -8.78 -26.90
N GLU A 126 -5.45 -9.48 -27.26
CA GLU A 126 -6.82 -9.05 -26.98
C GLU A 126 -7.07 -8.99 -25.47
N ARG A 127 -6.61 -10.02 -24.75
CA ARG A 127 -6.74 -10.08 -23.29
C ARG A 127 -5.95 -8.96 -22.62
N ASP A 128 -4.75 -8.65 -23.10
CA ASP A 128 -3.92 -7.54 -22.63
C ASP A 128 -4.59 -6.17 -22.87
N GLU A 129 -5.19 -5.98 -24.04
CA GLU A 129 -5.90 -4.75 -24.39
C GLU A 129 -7.14 -4.56 -23.50
N VAL A 130 -7.96 -5.60 -23.30
CA VAL A 130 -9.12 -5.51 -22.39
C VAL A 130 -8.67 -5.30 -20.94
N ALA A 131 -7.54 -5.88 -20.51
CA ALA A 131 -6.98 -5.61 -19.18
C ALA A 131 -6.58 -4.14 -19.00
N LYS A 132 -6.03 -3.51 -20.05
CA LYS A 132 -5.73 -2.07 -20.04
C LYS A 132 -7.00 -1.24 -19.92
N GLN A 133 -8.03 -1.55 -20.70
CA GLN A 133 -9.33 -0.88 -20.62
C GLN A 133 -9.98 -1.02 -19.24
N LEU A 134 -9.88 -2.19 -18.60
CA LEU A 134 -10.35 -2.42 -17.23
C LEU A 134 -9.64 -1.53 -16.20
N ARG A 135 -8.34 -1.26 -16.38
CA ARG A 135 -7.58 -0.34 -15.50
C ARG A 135 -8.05 1.10 -15.67
N GLU A 136 -8.11 1.59 -16.90
CA GLU A 136 -8.56 2.95 -17.22
C GLU A 136 -10.01 3.19 -16.77
N GLN A 137 -10.87 2.20 -16.98
CA GLN A 137 -12.26 2.23 -16.50
C GLN A 137 -12.32 2.28 -14.97
N TYR A 138 -11.47 1.52 -14.27
CA TYR A 138 -11.46 1.54 -12.81
C TYR A 138 -11.04 2.89 -12.23
N THR A 139 -10.08 3.57 -12.88
CA THR A 139 -9.72 4.96 -12.52
C THR A 139 -10.96 5.86 -12.56
N ARG A 140 -11.78 5.76 -13.61
CA ARG A 140 -13.04 6.53 -13.75
C ARG A 140 -14.13 6.11 -12.76
N LEU A 141 -14.19 4.84 -12.37
CA LEU A 141 -15.16 4.32 -11.39
C LEU A 141 -14.80 4.71 -9.95
N THR A 142 -13.51 4.81 -9.63
CA THR A 142 -12.98 4.95 -8.26
C THR A 142 -13.70 6.04 -7.43
N PRO A 143 -13.96 7.27 -7.92
CA PRO A 143 -14.62 8.32 -7.13
C PRO A 143 -16.05 7.96 -6.66
N TYR A 144 -16.70 7.01 -7.32
CA TYR A 144 -18.09 6.62 -7.06
C TYR A 144 -18.20 5.42 -6.10
N VAL A 145 -17.12 4.65 -5.93
CA VAL A 145 -17.12 3.40 -5.15
C VAL A 145 -16.14 3.40 -3.98
N ARG A 146 -15.15 4.30 -3.97
CA ARG A 146 -14.13 4.39 -2.92
C ARG A 146 -13.99 5.81 -2.39
N ALA A 147 -13.99 5.95 -1.06
CA ALA A 147 -13.73 7.22 -0.41
C ALA A 147 -12.27 7.67 -0.61
N LYS A 148 -12.04 8.99 -0.66
CA LYS A 148 -10.69 9.54 -0.79
C LYS A 148 -9.81 9.10 0.38
N ASN A 149 -8.70 8.44 0.09
CA ASN A 149 -7.78 7.92 1.10
C ASN A 149 -6.71 8.95 1.48
N LEU A 150 -5.96 8.68 2.55
CA LEU A 150 -4.89 9.56 3.05
C LEU A 150 -3.88 9.94 1.96
N TYR A 151 -3.37 8.98 1.18
CA TYR A 151 -2.38 9.22 0.13
C TYR A 151 -2.91 10.16 -0.97
N GLN A 152 -4.20 10.06 -1.29
CA GLN A 152 -4.85 10.99 -2.23
C GLN A 152 -5.05 12.38 -1.63
N ARG A 153 -5.21 12.51 -0.31
CA ARG A 153 -5.26 13.82 0.37
C ARG A 153 -3.87 14.45 0.47
N LEU A 154 -2.83 13.63 0.63
CA LEU A 154 -1.43 14.05 0.64
C LEU A 154 -0.88 14.34 -0.77
N GLY A 155 -1.66 14.12 -1.84
CA GLY A 155 -1.22 14.32 -3.22
C GLY A 155 -0.24 13.25 -3.74
N VAL A 156 0.03 12.22 -2.93
CA VAL A 156 0.95 11.12 -3.26
C VAL A 156 0.32 10.13 -4.25
N ALA A 157 -0.99 9.93 -4.20
CA ALA A 157 -1.70 9.05 -5.13
C ALA A 157 -2.73 9.83 -5.97
N HIS A 158 -2.66 9.68 -7.29
CA HIS A 158 -3.56 10.33 -8.25
C HIS A 158 -3.80 9.41 -9.45
N ASP A 159 -5.05 9.23 -9.86
CA ASP A 159 -5.46 8.56 -11.11
C ASP A 159 -4.80 7.21 -11.50
N GLY A 160 -4.38 6.43 -10.50
CA GLY A 160 -3.70 5.13 -10.70
C GLY A 160 -2.17 5.21 -10.69
N GLU A 161 -1.64 6.42 -10.53
CA GLU A 161 -0.24 6.74 -10.32
C GLU A 161 0.04 7.07 -8.86
N VAL A 162 1.28 6.83 -8.46
CA VAL A 162 1.80 7.20 -7.14
C VAL A 162 3.11 7.94 -7.34
N THR A 163 3.20 9.15 -6.78
CA THR A 163 4.40 9.98 -6.82
C THR A 163 4.95 10.11 -5.41
N TRP A 164 6.06 9.44 -5.14
CA TRP A 164 6.77 9.54 -3.88
C TRP A 164 7.82 10.66 -3.94
N THR A 165 7.80 11.53 -2.93
CA THR A 165 8.86 12.52 -2.69
C THR A 165 9.68 12.08 -1.49
N TYR A 166 10.94 11.72 -1.71
CA TYR A 166 11.88 11.39 -0.64
C TYR A 166 12.62 12.65 -0.23
N ASN A 167 12.47 13.07 1.02
CA ASN A 167 13.26 14.15 1.58
C ASN A 167 14.59 13.56 2.05
N VAL A 168 15.57 13.48 1.16
CA VAL A 168 16.92 13.09 1.57
C VAL A 168 17.52 14.27 2.33
N LYS A 169 17.73 14.11 3.63
CA LYS A 169 18.54 15.05 4.41
C LYS A 169 19.95 15.07 3.80
N ALA A 170 20.39 16.25 3.38
CA ALA A 170 21.73 16.48 2.83
C ALA A 170 22.81 16.33 3.92
#